data_AF-A0A0G2J0A6-F1
#
_entry.id   AF-A0A0G2J0A6-F1
#
_cell.length_a   1.000
_cell.length_b   1.000
_cell.length_c   1.000
_cell.angle_alpha   90.00
_cell.angle_beta   90.00
_cell.angle_gamma   90.00
#
_symmetry.space_group_name_H-M   'P 1'
#
loop_
_entity.id
_entity.type
_entity.pdbx_description
1 polymer ?
#
loop_
_entity_poly.entity_id
_entity_poly.type
_entity_poly.pdbx_seq_one_letter_code
_entity_poly.pdbx_strand_id
1 'polypeptide(L)'
;MASQTLLQYLTAPNPELDNDNVPEGRPTFQDIKSDIIIQPWSEFTLDTLLACYSNALQKTRTSLQDCSPPLTKLEREIWNEDSFEHVLTRSIVPQVNVSLDIVLPEIEVSNAINMTRGGRAKGGLSQSATDGKGDKKDDKKDDRKDDRKEEKVKNTYPDWAGAVKIGDQTGYVNRCPGDTKLAEKWESTMSREKIQFYWPIAQVLKYCSETWGTRYGYLINQQEVVVIRFSRERIGSGIALTRPVRGALPQQGPPLSGSHQRNDSRMSASSQMQMDDRSPQHSHQSSQQGPSHSQSHHRNLSLASATSLMSIDDRSSGRSHQSSPSSGARDGSPSTTSSYHDTSRNLECQPVEIMRIPWENHGPGKLTIKLALWWIHMLAGAGNDIHIGHEYPPLHSWRAVDGGYQHTSTGEIIGTKPTSGNILDNHSPQRPTTPQNQGGSISSLSSPLSSAPSQLGSSPSRDIAS
;
A
#
# COMPACT_ATOMS: atom_id res chain seq x y z
N MET A 1 -26.90 14.74 -30.46
CA MET A 1 -25.90 14.70 -29.37
C MET A 1 -24.55 14.98 -29.99
N ALA A 2 -23.73 15.86 -29.39
CA ALA A 2 -22.41 16.15 -29.92
C ALA A 2 -21.53 14.90 -29.80
N SER A 3 -20.83 14.56 -30.87
CA SER A 3 -19.88 13.45 -30.83
C SER A 3 -18.53 13.97 -30.34
N GLN A 4 -17.94 13.31 -29.35
CA GLN A 4 -16.64 13.67 -28.81
C GLN A 4 -15.81 12.42 -28.49
N THR A 5 -14.48 12.58 -28.43
CA THR A 5 -13.56 11.52 -28.02
C THR A 5 -13.40 11.51 -26.49
N LEU A 6 -12.92 10.40 -25.91
CA LEU A 6 -12.58 10.38 -24.48
C LEU A 6 -11.42 11.33 -24.16
N LEU A 7 -10.47 11.51 -25.08
CA LEU A 7 -9.40 12.50 -24.94
C LEU A 7 -9.98 13.90 -24.80
N GLN A 8 -10.93 14.31 -25.64
CA GLN A 8 -11.59 15.61 -25.52
C GLN A 8 -12.36 15.73 -24.20
N TYR A 9 -13.08 14.69 -23.82
CA TYR A 9 -13.88 14.67 -22.59
C TYR A 9 -13.03 14.79 -21.32
N LEU A 10 -11.97 13.98 -21.19
CA LEU A 10 -11.06 13.99 -20.04
C LEU A 10 -10.13 15.21 -20.03
N THR A 11 -10.01 15.94 -21.14
CA THR A 11 -9.22 17.18 -21.20
C THR A 11 -10.06 18.45 -21.14
N ALA A 12 -11.37 18.33 -20.96
CA ALA A 12 -12.22 19.48 -20.68
C ALA A 12 -11.74 20.22 -19.40
N PRO A 13 -11.90 21.55 -19.31
CA PRO A 13 -11.47 22.33 -18.16
C PRO A 13 -12.00 21.78 -16.82
N ASN A 14 -11.17 21.89 -15.78
CA ASN A 14 -11.61 21.69 -14.40
C ASN A 14 -12.42 22.90 -13.93
N PRO A 15 -13.30 22.75 -12.92
CA PRO A 15 -14.00 23.90 -12.38
C PRO A 15 -13.01 24.91 -11.77
N GLU A 16 -13.34 26.19 -11.90
CA GLU A 16 -12.70 27.25 -11.14
C GLU A 16 -13.01 27.05 -9.65
N LEU A 17 -11.99 27.23 -8.81
CA LEU A 17 -12.09 27.05 -7.36
C LEU A 17 -11.91 28.41 -6.69
N ASP A 18 -12.72 28.69 -5.67
CA ASP A 18 -12.56 29.84 -4.80
C ASP A 18 -11.83 29.38 -3.53
N ASN A 19 -10.57 29.81 -3.39
CA ASN A 19 -9.68 29.38 -2.32
C ASN A 19 -9.53 30.44 -1.22
N ASP A 20 -10.31 31.52 -1.25
CA ASP A 20 -10.13 32.68 -0.35
C ASP A 20 -10.35 32.32 1.13
N ASN A 21 -11.05 31.21 1.39
CA ASN A 21 -11.39 30.73 2.74
C ASN A 21 -10.52 29.56 3.21
N VAL A 22 -9.48 29.18 2.46
CA VAL A 22 -8.62 28.05 2.81
C VAL A 22 -7.74 28.41 4.00
N PRO A 23 -7.79 27.66 5.12
CA PRO A 23 -6.97 27.95 6.27
C PRO A 23 -5.51 27.55 6.01
N GLU A 24 -4.59 28.43 6.40
CA GLU A 24 -3.18 28.09 6.52
C GLU A 24 -2.98 26.94 7.54
N GLY A 25 -1.89 26.18 7.37
CA GLY A 25 -1.52 25.20 8.36
C GLY A 25 -0.48 24.21 7.88
N ARG A 26 -0.26 23.19 8.70
CA ARG A 26 0.63 22.07 8.35
C ARG A 26 -0.19 20.89 7.84
N PRO A 27 0.37 20.08 6.93
CA PRO A 27 -0.26 18.82 6.57
C PRO A 27 -0.26 17.87 7.77
N THR A 28 -1.11 16.85 7.72
CA THR A 28 -1.16 15.81 8.73
C THR A 28 0.24 15.19 8.91
N PHE A 29 0.71 15.16 10.15
CA PHE A 29 1.97 14.51 10.47
C PHE A 29 1.90 13.02 10.14
N GLN A 30 2.93 12.53 9.46
CA GLN A 30 3.13 11.11 9.25
C GLN A 30 4.60 10.79 9.48
N ASP A 31 4.83 9.77 10.32
CA ASP A 31 6.16 9.27 10.62
C ASP A 31 6.83 8.72 9.35
N ILE A 32 8.09 9.10 9.15
CA ILE A 32 8.91 8.74 8.00
C ILE A 32 9.83 7.60 8.44
N LYS A 33 9.44 6.38 8.11
CA LYS A 33 10.13 5.16 8.57
C LYS A 33 11.43 4.84 7.81
N SER A 34 11.58 5.41 6.62
CA SER A 34 12.75 5.23 5.74
C SER A 34 12.98 6.51 4.95
N ASP A 35 14.20 6.72 4.48
CA ASP A 35 14.53 7.86 3.64
C ASP A 35 13.63 7.86 2.38
N ILE A 36 13.18 9.03 1.95
CA ILE A 36 12.35 9.18 0.76
C ILE A 36 13.17 9.89 -0.31
N ILE A 37 13.68 9.12 -1.28
CA ILE A 37 14.39 9.65 -2.44
C ILE A 37 13.38 9.90 -3.56
N ILE A 38 13.06 11.18 -3.78
CA ILE A 38 12.14 11.61 -4.84
C ILE A 38 12.87 11.76 -6.16
N GLN A 39 12.34 11.14 -7.21
CA GLN A 39 12.79 11.36 -8.58
C GLN A 39 11.62 11.66 -9.53
N PRO A 40 11.85 12.33 -10.67
CA PRO A 40 10.81 12.53 -11.67
C PRO A 40 10.36 11.20 -12.29
N TRP A 41 9.05 10.99 -12.43
CA TRP A 41 8.51 9.89 -13.20
C TRP A 41 8.48 10.25 -14.70
N SER A 42 9.64 10.16 -15.34
CA SER A 42 9.87 10.62 -16.72
C SER A 42 8.98 9.96 -17.79
N GLU A 43 8.45 8.77 -17.51
CA GLU A 43 7.56 8.05 -18.43
C GLU A 43 6.09 8.47 -18.31
N PHE A 44 5.68 9.15 -17.23
CA PHE A 44 4.27 9.54 -17.04
C PHE A 44 3.93 10.81 -17.84
N THR A 45 3.95 10.69 -19.16
CA THR A 45 3.75 11.80 -20.11
C THR A 45 2.53 11.58 -21.01
N LEU A 46 2.01 12.65 -21.61
CA LEU A 46 0.92 12.55 -22.59
C LEU A 46 1.31 11.66 -23.78
N ASP A 47 2.55 11.75 -24.26
CA ASP A 47 3.03 10.97 -25.40
C ASP A 47 3.02 9.47 -25.07
N THR A 48 3.51 9.09 -23.90
CA THR A 48 3.46 7.69 -23.44
C THR A 48 2.02 7.22 -23.26
N LEU A 49 1.14 8.05 -22.68
CA LEU A 49 -0.28 7.74 -22.55
C LEU A 49 -0.94 7.49 -23.91
N LEU A 50 -0.70 8.35 -24.90
CA LEU A 50 -1.27 8.21 -26.23
C LEU A 50 -0.67 7.03 -26.99
N ALA A 51 0.62 6.72 -26.79
CA ALA A 51 1.24 5.51 -27.34
C ALA A 51 0.55 4.23 -26.81
N CYS A 52 0.16 4.23 -25.53
CA CYS A 52 -0.49 3.07 -24.89
C CYS A 52 -2.01 2.98 -25.15
N TYR A 53 -2.72 4.11 -25.19
CA TYR A 53 -4.20 4.13 -25.14
C TYR A 53 -4.86 4.98 -26.23
N SER A 54 -4.15 5.41 -27.29
CA SER A 54 -4.73 6.23 -28.37
C SER A 54 -5.98 5.62 -28.99
N ASN A 55 -5.98 4.31 -29.26
CA ASN A 55 -7.13 3.60 -29.82
C ASN A 55 -8.39 3.79 -28.98
N ALA A 56 -8.27 3.67 -27.65
CA ALA A 56 -9.38 3.89 -26.73
C ALA A 56 -9.73 5.38 -26.59
N LEU A 57 -8.73 6.25 -26.43
CA LEU A 57 -8.91 7.67 -26.14
C LEU A 57 -9.46 8.47 -27.33
N GLN A 58 -9.05 8.16 -28.55
CA GLN A 58 -9.40 8.89 -29.77
C GLN A 58 -10.66 8.37 -30.46
N LYS A 59 -11.19 7.20 -30.05
CA LYS A 59 -12.46 6.68 -30.56
C LYS A 59 -13.60 7.67 -30.29
N THR A 60 -14.30 8.03 -31.35
CA THR A 60 -15.43 8.97 -31.31
C THR A 60 -16.67 8.31 -30.69
N ARG A 61 -17.34 9.01 -29.76
CA ARG A 61 -18.48 8.49 -29.00
C ARG A 61 -19.64 9.48 -29.01
N THR A 62 -20.87 8.97 -28.99
CA THR A 62 -22.11 9.75 -29.14
C THR A 62 -22.87 9.97 -27.82
N SER A 63 -22.40 9.38 -26.71
CA SER A 63 -23.10 9.34 -25.42
C SER A 63 -22.22 9.76 -24.22
N LEU A 64 -21.25 10.64 -24.43
CA LEU A 64 -20.48 11.23 -23.33
C LEU A 64 -21.23 12.47 -22.84
N GLN A 65 -22.09 12.28 -21.84
CA GLN A 65 -22.86 13.35 -21.21
C GLN A 65 -22.16 13.86 -19.95
N ASP A 66 -22.44 15.11 -19.59
CA ASP A 66 -22.05 15.65 -18.29
C ASP A 66 -22.67 14.79 -17.19
N CYS A 67 -21.81 14.31 -16.30
CA CYS A 67 -22.21 13.37 -15.25
C CYS A 67 -22.92 14.06 -14.08
N SER A 68 -22.91 15.38 -14.03
CA SER A 68 -23.47 16.17 -12.94
C SER A 68 -23.93 17.55 -13.43
N PRO A 69 -24.95 18.15 -12.79
CA PRO A 69 -25.28 19.55 -12.99
C PRO A 69 -24.08 20.46 -12.66
N PRO A 70 -23.98 21.67 -13.25
CA PRO A 70 -22.93 22.62 -12.94
C PRO A 70 -22.83 22.91 -11.43
N LEU A 71 -21.61 23.10 -10.94
CA LEU A 71 -21.37 23.48 -9.55
C LEU A 71 -21.92 24.88 -9.29
N THR A 72 -22.60 25.03 -8.16
CA THR A 72 -23.02 26.32 -7.63
C THR A 72 -21.80 27.15 -7.18
N LYS A 73 -22.01 28.44 -6.89
CA LYS A 73 -20.95 29.27 -6.31
C LYS A 73 -20.46 28.70 -4.98
N LEU A 74 -21.39 28.34 -4.09
CA LEU A 74 -21.06 27.80 -2.77
C LEU A 74 -20.29 26.48 -2.84
N GLU A 75 -20.63 25.58 -3.76
CA GLU A 75 -19.88 24.32 -3.96
C GLU A 75 -18.43 24.57 -4.40
N ARG A 76 -18.11 25.73 -4.99
CA ARG A 76 -16.75 26.07 -5.44
C ARG A 76 -15.90 26.75 -4.36
N GLU A 77 -16.51 27.17 -3.26
CA GLU A 77 -15.80 27.77 -2.12
C GLU A 77 -15.11 26.67 -1.30
N ILE A 78 -13.79 26.73 -1.24
CA ILE A 78 -12.96 25.75 -0.53
C ILE A 78 -12.61 26.28 0.86
N TRP A 79 -13.07 25.56 1.87
CA TRP A 79 -12.87 25.88 3.29
C TRP A 79 -11.95 24.87 3.99
N ASN A 80 -11.94 23.62 3.52
CA ASN A 80 -11.19 22.51 4.08
C ASN A 80 -11.11 21.35 3.09
N GLU A 81 -10.47 20.25 3.49
CA GLU A 81 -10.30 19.06 2.63
C GLU A 81 -11.68 18.50 2.21
N ASP A 82 -12.66 18.42 3.11
CA ASP A 82 -14.01 17.92 2.82
C ASP A 82 -14.73 18.74 1.73
N SER A 83 -14.66 20.06 1.77
CA SER A 83 -15.23 20.93 0.72
C SER A 83 -14.56 20.72 -0.65
N PHE A 84 -13.24 20.49 -0.67
CA PHE A 84 -12.54 20.19 -1.92
C PHE A 84 -12.86 18.78 -2.43
N GLU A 85 -12.95 17.81 -1.54
CA GLU A 85 -13.39 16.46 -1.87
C GLU A 85 -14.81 16.42 -2.44
N HIS A 86 -15.70 17.27 -1.92
CA HIS A 86 -17.02 17.44 -2.47
C HIS A 86 -16.97 17.86 -3.95
N VAL A 87 -16.17 18.88 -4.28
CA VAL A 87 -15.93 19.30 -5.68
C VAL A 87 -15.41 18.14 -6.53
N LEU A 88 -14.43 17.39 -6.03
CA LEU A 88 -13.84 16.24 -6.74
C LEU A 88 -14.90 15.16 -7.02
N THR A 89 -15.73 14.81 -6.03
CA THR A 89 -16.79 13.80 -6.19
C THR A 89 -17.87 14.23 -7.18
N ARG A 90 -18.11 15.55 -7.33
CA ARG A 90 -19.14 16.09 -8.22
C ARG A 90 -18.65 16.31 -9.64
N SER A 91 -17.39 16.71 -9.84
CA SER A 91 -16.91 17.23 -11.13
C SER A 91 -15.79 16.40 -11.78
N ILE A 92 -14.99 15.68 -11.00
CA ILE A 92 -13.81 14.95 -11.50
C ILE A 92 -14.09 13.45 -11.53
N VAL A 93 -14.42 12.86 -10.38
CA VAL A 93 -14.61 11.42 -10.21
C VAL A 93 -15.63 10.83 -11.19
N PRO A 94 -16.80 11.45 -11.45
CA PRO A 94 -17.78 10.88 -12.37
C PRO A 94 -17.25 10.80 -13.80
N GLN A 95 -16.51 11.82 -14.28
CA GLN A 95 -15.95 11.81 -15.63
C GLN A 95 -14.86 10.75 -15.78
N VAL A 96 -14.03 10.59 -14.75
CA VAL A 96 -13.02 9.54 -14.68
C VAL A 96 -13.68 8.16 -14.73
N ASN A 97 -14.67 7.89 -13.87
CA ASN A 97 -15.33 6.59 -13.81
C ASN A 97 -16.12 6.24 -15.07
N VAL A 98 -16.87 7.19 -15.65
CA VAL A 98 -17.53 6.96 -16.96
C VAL A 98 -16.50 6.56 -18.02
N SER A 99 -15.33 7.19 -18.01
CA SER A 99 -14.26 6.86 -18.96
C SER A 99 -13.61 5.51 -18.67
N LEU A 100 -13.46 5.12 -17.40
CA LEU A 100 -12.99 3.78 -17.00
C LEU A 100 -14.00 2.70 -17.43
N ASP A 101 -15.29 2.90 -17.13
CA ASP A 101 -16.37 1.96 -17.46
C ASP A 101 -16.52 1.72 -18.96
N ILE A 102 -16.20 2.73 -19.77
CA ILE A 102 -16.19 2.61 -21.24
C ILE A 102 -14.99 1.80 -21.73
N VAL A 103 -13.78 2.07 -21.20
CA VAL A 103 -12.55 1.50 -21.79
C VAL A 103 -12.22 0.13 -21.23
N LEU A 104 -12.43 -0.13 -19.94
CA LEU A 104 -12.04 -1.41 -19.32
C LEU A 104 -12.63 -2.65 -20.02
N PRO A 105 -13.91 -2.66 -20.46
CA PRO A 105 -14.44 -3.75 -21.27
C PRO A 105 -13.84 -3.84 -22.68
N GLU A 106 -13.42 -2.72 -23.29
CA GLU A 106 -12.83 -2.68 -24.64
C GLU A 106 -11.43 -3.31 -24.68
N ILE A 107 -10.69 -3.26 -23.57
CA ILE A 107 -9.32 -3.79 -23.48
C ILE A 107 -9.23 -5.13 -22.74
N GLU A 108 -10.38 -5.77 -22.47
CA GLU A 108 -10.50 -7.09 -21.81
C GLU A 108 -9.70 -7.21 -20.50
N VAL A 109 -9.56 -6.12 -19.75
CA VAL A 109 -8.85 -6.13 -18.47
C VAL A 109 -9.71 -6.84 -17.41
N SER A 110 -9.13 -7.83 -16.74
CA SER A 110 -9.81 -8.73 -15.81
C SER A 110 -10.33 -8.06 -14.52
N ASN A 111 -9.80 -6.88 -14.17
CA ASN A 111 -10.10 -6.20 -12.92
C ASN A 111 -10.74 -4.83 -13.17
N ALA A 112 -12.08 -4.79 -13.23
CA ALA A 112 -12.80 -3.52 -13.30
C ALA A 112 -12.46 -2.65 -12.08
N ILE A 113 -11.86 -1.50 -12.32
CA ILE A 113 -11.41 -0.54 -11.31
C ILE A 113 -12.26 0.73 -11.38
N ASN A 114 -12.61 1.28 -10.21
CA ASN A 114 -13.35 2.52 -10.07
C ASN A 114 -12.65 3.47 -9.10
N MET A 115 -12.57 4.75 -9.43
CA MET A 115 -12.14 5.79 -8.48
C MET A 115 -13.29 6.08 -7.50
N THR A 116 -13.03 6.00 -6.20
CA THR A 116 -14.04 6.21 -5.16
C THR A 116 -13.41 6.77 -3.88
N ARG A 117 -14.24 7.17 -2.91
CA ARG A 117 -13.80 7.43 -1.53
C ARG A 117 -13.16 6.19 -0.92
N GLY A 118 -12.02 6.36 -0.25
CA GLY A 118 -11.19 5.25 0.22
C GLY A 118 -11.85 4.37 1.28
N GLY A 119 -12.79 4.91 2.06
CA GLY A 119 -13.60 4.14 3.01
C GLY A 119 -14.41 2.99 2.40
N ARG A 120 -14.59 2.93 1.06
CA ARG A 120 -15.27 1.83 0.36
C ARG A 120 -14.36 0.64 0.03
N ALA A 121 -13.04 0.81 0.05
CA ALA A 121 -12.06 -0.19 -0.38
C ALA A 121 -11.26 -0.77 0.80
N LYS A 122 -11.97 -1.47 1.69
CA LYS A 122 -11.39 -2.01 2.94
C LYS A 122 -10.70 -3.37 2.79
N GLY A 123 -10.91 -4.05 1.66
CA GLY A 123 -10.27 -5.33 1.37
C GLY A 123 -8.75 -5.15 1.26
N GLY A 124 -7.98 -6.05 1.87
CA GLY A 124 -6.52 -5.96 1.95
C GLY A 124 -5.98 -5.63 3.35
N LEU A 125 -6.79 -4.99 4.21
CA LEU A 125 -6.52 -5.02 5.64
C LEU A 125 -6.61 -6.49 6.07
N SER A 126 -5.51 -7.07 6.54
CA SER A 126 -5.54 -8.36 7.23
C SER A 126 -6.73 -8.34 8.18
N GLN A 127 -7.79 -9.08 7.84
CA GLN A 127 -8.78 -9.47 8.81
C GLN A 127 -8.04 -10.43 9.74
N SER A 128 -7.27 -9.87 10.68
CA SER A 128 -6.84 -10.60 11.85
C SER A 128 -8.10 -10.93 12.63
N ALA A 129 -8.69 -12.07 12.29
CA ALA A 129 -9.40 -12.98 13.17
C ALA A 129 -10.02 -12.36 14.43
N THR A 130 -11.09 -11.56 14.30
CA THR A 130 -12.10 -11.40 15.36
C THR A 130 -13.49 -11.09 14.78
N ASP A 131 -13.88 -11.70 13.67
CA ASP A 131 -15.31 -11.97 13.43
C ASP A 131 -15.61 -13.39 13.92
N GLY A 132 -15.24 -13.63 15.18
CA GLY A 132 -15.91 -14.63 16.00
C GLY A 132 -17.33 -14.15 16.14
N LYS A 133 -18.23 -14.79 15.39
CA LYS A 133 -19.67 -14.76 15.56
C LYS A 133 -19.97 -14.95 17.05
N GLY A 134 -20.11 -13.84 17.76
CA GLY A 134 -20.44 -13.83 19.18
C GLY A 134 -21.87 -14.32 19.33
N ASP A 135 -22.01 -15.62 19.52
CA ASP A 135 -23.13 -16.15 20.29
C ASP A 135 -23.18 -15.35 21.59
N LYS A 136 -24.29 -14.64 21.79
CA LYS A 136 -24.65 -14.07 23.09
C LYS A 136 -24.78 -15.23 24.07
N LYS A 137 -23.69 -15.57 24.76
CA LYS A 137 -23.79 -16.24 26.06
C LYS A 137 -23.71 -15.18 27.13
N ASP A 138 -24.79 -15.13 27.89
CA ASP A 138 -24.94 -14.37 29.12
C ASP A 138 -23.97 -14.92 30.17
N ASP A 139 -22.71 -14.47 30.15
CA ASP A 139 -21.77 -14.78 31.21
C ASP A 139 -21.61 -13.58 32.16
N LYS A 140 -21.95 -13.90 33.41
CA LYS A 140 -21.82 -13.11 34.64
C LYS A 140 -20.51 -12.34 34.71
N LYS A 141 -20.64 -11.06 35.08
CA LYS A 141 -19.58 -10.18 35.58
C LYS A 141 -18.71 -10.87 36.63
N ASP A 142 -17.41 -10.97 36.34
CA ASP A 142 -16.36 -10.98 37.35
C ASP A 142 -15.58 -9.67 37.23
N ASP A 143 -15.69 -8.83 38.28
CA ASP A 143 -15.12 -7.48 38.36
C ASP A 143 -13.62 -7.52 38.67
N ARG A 144 -12.79 -7.96 37.72
CA ARG A 144 -11.34 -7.71 37.75
C ARG A 144 -10.96 -6.72 36.67
N LYS A 145 -10.81 -5.45 37.07
CA LYS A 145 -10.20 -4.38 36.28
C LYS A 145 -8.73 -4.71 36.05
N ASP A 146 -8.41 -5.21 34.86
CA ASP A 146 -7.05 -5.23 34.34
C ASP A 146 -6.90 -4.02 33.40
N ASP A 147 -6.19 -2.98 33.85
CA ASP A 147 -6.02 -1.68 33.17
C ASP A 147 -5.06 -1.75 31.95
N ARG A 148 -5.09 -2.83 31.16
CA ARG A 148 -4.40 -2.83 29.87
C ARG A 148 -5.23 -2.04 28.86
N LYS A 149 -4.85 -0.78 28.67
CA LYS A 149 -5.26 0.04 27.52
C LYS A 149 -4.90 -0.71 26.24
N GLU A 150 -5.85 -1.44 25.66
CA GLU A 150 -5.77 -1.85 24.26
C GLU A 150 -5.75 -0.58 23.42
N GLU A 151 -4.57 -0.27 22.89
CA GLU A 151 -4.35 0.81 21.95
C GLU A 151 -5.10 0.42 20.66
N LYS A 152 -6.36 0.87 20.52
CA LYS A 152 -7.13 0.70 19.28
C LYS A 152 -6.33 1.35 18.16
N VAL A 153 -5.65 0.52 17.36
CA VAL A 153 -4.98 0.94 16.13
C VAL A 153 -6.04 1.59 15.25
N LYS A 154 -6.01 2.92 15.17
CA LYS A 154 -6.93 3.69 14.35
C LYS A 154 -6.54 3.44 12.89
N ASN A 155 -7.20 2.47 12.24
CA ASN A 155 -7.03 2.23 10.81
C ASN A 155 -7.26 3.55 10.07
N THR A 156 -6.18 4.11 9.55
CA THR A 156 -6.19 5.33 8.76
C THR A 156 -6.49 4.90 7.33
N TYR A 157 -7.59 5.38 6.78
CA TYR A 157 -7.97 5.11 5.39
C TYR A 157 -7.54 6.29 4.52
N PRO A 158 -7.11 6.04 3.28
CA PRO A 158 -6.92 7.10 2.31
C PRO A 158 -8.26 7.77 2.01
N ASP A 159 -8.19 9.02 1.59
CA ASP A 159 -9.37 9.76 1.14
C ASP A 159 -9.97 9.15 -0.13
N TRP A 160 -9.11 8.59 -0.98
CA TRP A 160 -9.47 8.02 -2.27
C TRP A 160 -8.92 6.60 -2.47
N ALA A 161 -9.59 5.84 -3.34
CA ALA A 161 -9.19 4.51 -3.72
C ALA A 161 -9.52 4.22 -5.19
N GLY A 162 -8.61 3.52 -5.85
CA GLY A 162 -8.91 2.69 -7.01
C GLY A 162 -9.49 1.36 -6.55
N ALA A 163 -10.81 1.29 -6.41
CA ALA A 163 -11.52 0.13 -5.89
C ALA A 163 -11.72 -0.93 -6.97
N VAL A 164 -11.23 -2.15 -6.70
CA VAL A 164 -11.47 -3.35 -7.51
C VAL A 164 -12.29 -4.33 -6.68
N LYS A 165 -13.34 -4.92 -7.27
CA LYS A 165 -14.19 -5.90 -6.60
C LYS A 165 -13.42 -7.19 -6.31
N ILE A 166 -13.56 -7.76 -5.12
CA ILE A 166 -12.89 -9.00 -4.73
C ILE A 166 -13.76 -10.20 -5.11
N GLY A 167 -13.67 -10.67 -6.36
CA GLY A 167 -14.40 -11.84 -6.86
C GLY A 167 -15.89 -11.85 -6.46
N ASP A 168 -16.34 -12.96 -5.89
CA ASP A 168 -17.71 -13.14 -5.37
C ASP A 168 -17.90 -12.62 -3.93
N GLN A 169 -16.85 -12.11 -3.29
CA GLN A 169 -16.91 -11.63 -1.91
C GLN A 169 -17.54 -10.24 -1.83
N THR A 170 -18.05 -9.92 -0.64
CA THR A 170 -18.53 -8.58 -0.32
C THR A 170 -17.34 -7.64 -0.07
N GLY A 171 -17.14 -6.69 -0.97
CA GLY A 171 -16.20 -5.58 -0.76
C GLY A 171 -15.24 -5.32 -1.92
N TYR A 172 -14.36 -4.35 -1.69
CA TYR A 172 -13.41 -3.87 -2.68
C TYR A 172 -12.00 -3.82 -2.08
N VAL A 173 -10.99 -4.18 -2.87
CA VAL A 173 -9.57 -3.95 -2.56
C VAL A 173 -9.13 -2.61 -3.15
N ASN A 174 -8.32 -1.86 -2.42
CA ASN A 174 -7.73 -0.63 -2.94
C ASN A 174 -6.47 -0.96 -3.75
N ARG A 175 -6.46 -0.58 -5.04
CA ARG A 175 -5.31 -0.71 -5.94
C ARG A 175 -4.61 0.62 -6.23
N CYS A 176 -5.22 1.75 -5.87
CA CYS A 176 -4.62 3.07 -6.07
C CYS A 176 -5.07 4.03 -4.96
N PRO A 177 -4.41 4.02 -3.78
CA PRO A 177 -4.70 4.96 -2.71
C PRO A 177 -4.40 6.40 -3.13
N GLY A 178 -5.30 7.31 -2.79
CA GLY A 178 -5.09 8.74 -2.96
C GLY A 178 -5.41 9.51 -1.69
N ASP A 179 -4.73 10.63 -1.47
CA ASP A 179 -4.94 11.49 -0.30
C ASP A 179 -5.17 12.93 -0.75
N THR A 180 -6.11 13.61 -0.10
CA THR A 180 -6.41 15.01 -0.34
C THR A 180 -5.54 15.87 0.57
N LYS A 181 -5.04 16.98 0.04
CA LYS A 181 -4.42 18.05 0.83
C LYS A 181 -4.93 19.41 0.38
N LEU A 182 -4.77 20.41 1.23
CA LEU A 182 -4.94 21.82 0.85
C LEU A 182 -3.60 22.35 0.33
N ALA A 183 -3.63 23.14 -0.75
CA ALA A 183 -2.43 23.72 -1.37
C ALA A 183 -1.63 24.57 -0.37
N GLU A 184 -2.33 25.38 0.45
CA GLU A 184 -1.76 26.15 1.57
C GLU A 184 -1.01 25.29 2.61
N LYS A 185 -1.33 24.00 2.70
CA LYS A 185 -0.66 23.05 3.60
C LYS A 185 0.44 22.27 2.89
N TRP A 186 0.26 21.96 1.61
CA TRP A 186 1.20 21.14 0.85
C TRP A 186 1.06 21.31 -0.66
N GLU A 187 2.20 21.50 -1.32
CA GLU A 187 2.38 21.49 -2.77
C GLU A 187 3.72 20.84 -3.13
N SER A 188 3.83 20.21 -4.29
CA SER A 188 5.06 19.57 -4.77
C SER A 188 6.21 20.55 -5.07
N THR A 189 5.90 21.85 -5.17
CA THR A 189 6.83 22.94 -5.42
C THR A 189 7.44 23.51 -4.13
N MET A 190 6.92 23.14 -2.95
CA MET A 190 7.48 23.63 -1.68
C MET A 190 8.89 23.09 -1.42
N SER A 191 9.64 23.78 -0.56
CA SER A 191 11.02 23.38 -0.25
C SER A 191 11.10 21.96 0.30
N ARG A 192 11.94 21.13 -0.32
CA ARG A 192 12.26 19.77 0.13
C ARG A 192 13.09 19.73 1.41
N GLU A 193 13.61 20.87 1.87
CA GLU A 193 14.31 20.98 3.15
C GLU A 193 13.32 20.93 4.33
N LYS A 194 12.04 21.25 4.07
CA LYS A 194 10.97 21.17 5.08
C LYS A 194 10.50 19.73 5.20
N ILE A 195 10.60 19.16 6.40
CA ILE A 195 10.12 17.79 6.66
C ILE A 195 8.63 17.61 6.31
N GLN A 196 7.84 18.68 6.39
CA GLN A 196 6.42 18.72 6.01
C GLN A 196 6.17 18.38 4.54
N PHE A 197 7.17 18.59 3.66
CA PHE A 197 7.10 18.17 2.26
C PHE A 197 6.91 16.64 2.16
N TYR A 198 7.54 15.88 3.04
CA TYR A 198 7.55 14.42 3.00
C TYR A 198 6.36 13.77 3.69
N TRP A 199 5.65 14.47 4.60
CA TRP A 199 4.56 13.84 5.38
C TRP A 199 3.44 13.27 4.49
N PRO A 200 2.88 13.99 3.50
CA PRO A 200 1.84 13.41 2.64
C PRO A 200 2.36 12.25 1.78
N ILE A 201 3.62 12.32 1.34
CA ILE A 201 4.25 11.25 0.56
C ILE A 201 4.41 9.99 1.43
N ALA A 202 4.88 10.15 2.67
CA ALA A 202 4.98 9.08 3.64
C ALA A 202 3.60 8.47 3.97
N GLN A 203 2.55 9.28 3.97
CA GLN A 203 1.18 8.84 4.20
C GLN A 203 0.69 7.94 3.06
N VAL A 204 0.88 8.37 1.80
CA VAL A 204 0.56 7.54 0.63
C VAL A 204 1.43 6.30 0.56
N LEU A 205 2.72 6.39 0.91
CA LEU A 205 3.61 5.25 1.01
C LEU A 205 3.08 4.21 2.01
N LYS A 206 2.67 4.63 3.21
CA LYS A 206 2.08 3.75 4.22
C LYS A 206 0.85 3.01 3.70
N TYR A 207 -0.03 3.70 2.97
CA TYR A 207 -1.17 3.04 2.33
C TYR A 207 -0.70 1.99 1.31
N CYS A 208 0.20 2.39 0.42
CA CYS A 208 0.70 1.58 -0.68
C CYS A 208 1.48 0.34 -0.21
N SER A 209 2.44 0.50 0.70
CA SER A 209 3.36 -0.56 1.12
C SER A 209 2.88 -1.38 2.31
N GLU A 210 2.32 -0.74 3.33
CA GLU A 210 1.95 -1.44 4.57
C GLU A 210 0.51 -1.96 4.56
N THR A 211 -0.38 -1.33 3.78
CA THR A 211 -1.82 -1.64 3.86
C THR A 211 -2.32 -2.44 2.67
N TRP A 212 -1.98 -2.06 1.43
CA TRP A 212 -2.57 -2.67 0.23
C TRP A 212 -1.56 -3.37 -0.70
N GLY A 213 -0.26 -3.21 -0.49
CA GLY A 213 0.77 -3.83 -1.33
C GLY A 213 0.76 -3.37 -2.79
N THR A 214 0.21 -2.19 -3.07
CA THR A 214 0.13 -1.61 -4.42
C THR A 214 1.19 -0.55 -4.61
N ARG A 215 1.69 -0.38 -5.84
CA ARG A 215 2.78 0.55 -6.15
C ARG A 215 2.33 1.94 -6.60
N TYR A 216 1.06 2.11 -6.92
CA TYR A 216 0.54 3.36 -7.47
C TYR A 216 -0.30 4.09 -6.44
N GLY A 217 -0.05 5.38 -6.29
CA GLY A 217 -0.87 6.28 -5.48
C GLY A 217 -0.81 7.70 -5.99
N TYR A 218 -1.52 8.61 -5.34
CA TYR A 218 -1.49 10.02 -5.71
C TYR A 218 -1.82 10.96 -4.54
N LEU A 219 -1.40 12.20 -4.68
CA LEU A 219 -1.83 13.33 -3.87
C LEU A 219 -2.62 14.29 -4.74
N ILE A 220 -3.66 14.92 -4.19
CA ILE A 220 -4.46 15.91 -4.90
C ILE A 220 -4.75 17.12 -4.02
N ASN A 221 -4.56 18.32 -4.56
CA ASN A 221 -4.93 19.59 -3.95
C ASN A 221 -5.55 20.53 -5.00
N GLN A 222 -5.84 21.77 -4.63
CA GLN A 222 -6.52 22.75 -5.50
C GLN A 222 -5.66 23.23 -6.68
N GLN A 223 -4.36 22.97 -6.67
CA GLN A 223 -3.42 23.42 -7.69
C GLN A 223 -2.85 22.28 -8.54
N GLU A 224 -2.93 21.03 -8.08
CA GLU A 224 -2.28 19.91 -8.76
C GLU A 224 -2.77 18.52 -8.32
N VAL A 225 -2.51 17.55 -9.20
CA VAL A 225 -2.36 16.14 -8.83
C VAL A 225 -0.88 15.78 -8.93
N VAL A 226 -0.38 15.03 -7.96
CA VAL A 226 0.92 14.40 -8.00
C VAL A 226 0.72 12.89 -8.01
N VAL A 227 0.92 12.26 -9.16
CA VAL A 227 0.89 10.79 -9.27
C VAL A 227 2.22 10.23 -8.80
N ILE A 228 2.16 9.08 -8.12
CA ILE A 228 3.30 8.49 -7.42
C ILE A 228 3.42 7.01 -7.78
N ARG A 229 4.65 6.59 -8.08
CA ARG A 229 5.03 5.19 -8.29
C ARG A 229 6.13 4.81 -7.31
N PHE A 230 5.88 3.77 -6.52
CA PHE A 230 6.80 3.24 -5.52
C PHE A 230 7.55 2.03 -6.06
N SER A 231 8.84 1.95 -5.74
CA SER A 231 9.71 0.79 -5.99
C SER A 231 10.36 0.35 -4.68
N ARG A 232 10.82 -0.90 -4.60
CA ARG A 232 11.65 -1.40 -3.49
C ARG A 232 13.11 -1.15 -3.77
N GLU A 233 13.85 -0.77 -2.73
CA GLU A 233 15.30 -0.73 -2.81
C GLU A 233 15.88 -2.11 -3.17
N ARG A 234 16.87 -2.15 -4.07
CA ARG A 234 17.63 -3.37 -4.36
C ARG A 234 18.60 -3.63 -3.21
N ILE A 235 18.19 -4.41 -2.22
CA ILE A 235 19.14 -5.01 -1.28
C ILE A 235 20.00 -5.97 -2.09
N GLY A 236 21.28 -5.65 -2.28
CA GLY A 236 22.21 -6.52 -3.00
C GLY A 236 22.20 -7.93 -2.42
N SER A 237 22.33 -8.95 -3.27
CA SER A 237 22.44 -10.35 -2.88
C SER A 237 23.38 -10.47 -1.69
N GLY A 238 22.85 -10.71 -0.50
CA GLY A 238 23.64 -10.72 0.72
C GLY A 238 24.85 -11.65 0.55
N ILE A 239 26.00 -11.25 1.12
CA ILE A 239 27.31 -11.95 1.07
C ILE A 239 27.23 -13.43 1.53
N ALA A 240 26.09 -13.86 2.07
CA ALA A 240 25.79 -15.23 2.47
C ALA A 240 25.33 -16.16 1.32
N LEU A 241 24.88 -15.65 0.16
CA LEU A 241 24.43 -16.47 -0.97
C LEU A 241 25.54 -17.31 -1.61
N THR A 242 26.79 -16.87 -1.50
CA THR A 242 27.97 -17.60 -1.98
C THR A 242 28.60 -18.49 -0.91
N ARG A 243 28.05 -18.55 0.30
CA ARG A 243 28.63 -19.34 1.38
C ARG A 243 28.17 -20.80 1.25
N PRO A 244 29.08 -21.79 1.16
CA PRO A 244 28.70 -23.19 1.14
C PRO A 244 27.89 -23.52 2.41
N VAL A 245 26.75 -24.17 2.21
CA VAL A 245 25.97 -24.74 3.32
C VAL A 245 26.88 -25.71 4.06
N ARG A 246 27.20 -25.42 5.34
CA ARG A 246 27.91 -26.40 6.17
C ARG A 246 26.98 -27.58 6.37
N GLY A 247 27.26 -28.69 5.68
CA GLY A 247 26.58 -29.96 5.90
C GLY A 247 26.70 -30.35 7.37
N ALA A 248 25.56 -30.61 8.01
CA ALA A 248 25.54 -31.22 9.33
C ALA A 248 26.12 -32.64 9.19
N LEU A 249 27.28 -32.88 9.81
CA LEU A 249 27.78 -34.23 10.02
C LEU A 249 26.80 -34.99 10.95
N PRO A 250 26.48 -36.27 10.68
CA PRO A 250 25.66 -37.07 11.57
C PRO A 250 26.35 -37.22 12.93
N GLN A 251 25.68 -36.83 14.02
CA GLN A 251 26.13 -37.11 15.38
C GLN A 251 26.18 -38.64 15.58
N GLN A 252 27.40 -39.18 15.75
CA GLN A 252 27.60 -40.48 16.35
C GLN A 252 27.37 -40.38 17.86
N GLY A 253 26.70 -41.39 18.43
CA GLY A 253 26.19 -41.41 19.80
C GLY A 253 27.25 -41.38 20.92
N PRO A 254 26.80 -41.28 22.18
CA PRO A 254 27.67 -41.03 23.32
C PRO A 254 28.30 -42.32 23.87
N PRO A 255 29.56 -42.29 24.35
CA PRO A 255 30.08 -43.31 25.24
C PRO A 255 29.84 -42.92 26.72
N LEU A 256 29.60 -43.96 27.51
CA LEU A 256 29.30 -43.95 28.94
C LEU A 256 30.54 -43.73 29.83
N SER A 257 30.28 -43.06 30.95
CA SER A 257 30.86 -43.19 32.30
C SER A 257 32.33 -42.81 32.58
N GLY A 258 32.45 -41.83 33.49
CA GLY A 258 33.62 -41.60 34.34
C GLY A 258 33.30 -40.59 35.44
N SER A 259 32.99 -41.10 36.64
CA SER A 259 32.60 -40.36 37.84
C SER A 259 33.69 -39.44 38.41
N HIS A 260 33.36 -38.24 38.87
CA HIS A 260 33.92 -37.64 40.09
C HIS A 260 32.92 -36.70 40.75
N GLN A 261 33.10 -36.57 42.06
CA GLN A 261 32.13 -36.29 43.11
C GLN A 261 32.50 -34.96 43.79
N ARG A 262 31.53 -34.37 44.53
CA ARG A 262 31.65 -33.26 45.53
C ARG A 262 31.61 -31.84 44.93
N ASN A 263 30.97 -30.83 45.54
CA ASN A 263 30.35 -30.68 46.87
C ASN A 263 29.34 -29.53 46.82
N ASP A 264 28.18 -29.71 47.43
CA ASP A 264 27.26 -28.64 47.81
C ASP A 264 27.80 -27.86 49.02
N SER A 265 27.68 -26.53 48.99
CA SER A 265 27.65 -25.72 50.20
C SER A 265 26.65 -24.57 50.07
N ARG A 266 25.56 -24.70 50.84
CA ARG A 266 24.67 -23.64 51.32
C ARG A 266 25.42 -22.79 52.36
N MET A 267 25.18 -21.47 52.38
CA MET A 267 24.76 -20.69 53.56
C MET A 267 24.54 -19.20 53.22
N SER A 268 23.31 -18.77 53.52
CA SER A 268 22.79 -17.49 54.04
C SER A 268 23.64 -16.21 54.11
N ALA A 269 23.02 -15.07 53.78
CA ALA A 269 22.91 -13.91 54.68
C ALA A 269 21.83 -12.91 54.23
N SER A 270 21.08 -12.45 55.22
CA SER A 270 19.95 -11.53 55.27
C SER A 270 20.37 -10.06 55.52
N SER A 271 19.52 -9.10 55.13
CA SER A 271 19.11 -7.89 55.90
C SER A 271 18.33 -6.94 54.97
N GLN A 272 17.04 -6.63 55.19
CA GLN A 272 16.45 -5.71 56.17
C GLN A 272 16.20 -4.31 55.54
N MET A 273 14.94 -3.93 55.35
CA MET A 273 14.31 -2.84 56.11
C MET A 273 12.82 -2.68 55.79
N GLN A 274 12.10 -2.47 56.88
CA GLN A 274 10.67 -2.30 57.08
C GLN A 274 10.50 -0.87 57.61
N MET A 275 9.48 -0.14 57.15
CA MET A 275 8.90 0.99 57.89
C MET A 275 7.42 1.09 57.56
N ASP A 276 6.62 1.16 58.62
CA ASP A 276 5.17 1.21 58.65
C ASP A 276 4.61 2.64 58.70
N ASP A 277 3.30 2.71 58.38
CA ASP A 277 2.21 3.47 59.01
C ASP A 277 2.04 4.99 58.85
N ARG A 278 0.92 5.40 58.22
CA ARG A 278 -0.25 6.01 58.90
C ARG A 278 -1.28 6.60 57.92
N SER A 279 -2.57 6.31 58.18
CA SER A 279 -3.76 7.07 57.69
C SER A 279 -4.04 8.30 58.60
N PRO A 280 -4.95 9.26 58.26
CA PRO A 280 -6.41 9.04 58.42
C PRO A 280 -7.38 9.79 57.45
N GLN A 281 -8.57 9.19 57.29
CA GLN A 281 -9.96 9.67 57.13
C GLN A 281 -10.30 11.12 56.70
N HIS A 282 -11.29 11.28 55.81
CA HIS A 282 -12.56 11.99 56.08
C HIS A 282 -13.67 11.66 55.04
N SER A 283 -14.91 11.87 55.47
CA SER A 283 -16.23 11.40 55.03
C SER A 283 -17.03 12.35 54.10
N HIS A 284 -18.15 11.87 53.50
CA HIS A 284 -19.51 12.48 53.34
C HIS A 284 -20.25 11.85 52.11
N GLN A 285 -21.30 11.02 52.32
CA GLN A 285 -22.77 11.31 52.26
C GLN A 285 -23.33 11.62 50.86
N SER A 286 -24.11 10.72 50.22
CA SER A 286 -25.60 10.65 50.14
C SER A 286 -26.22 11.80 49.29
N SER A 287 -27.17 11.69 48.34
CA SER A 287 -28.37 10.85 48.22
C SER A 287 -29.03 10.97 46.81
N GLN A 288 -29.86 9.98 46.50
CA GLN A 288 -30.96 9.78 45.53
C GLN A 288 -31.71 10.97 44.88
N GLN A 289 -32.19 10.81 43.62
CA GLN A 289 -33.62 10.61 43.19
C GLN A 289 -33.83 10.96 41.69
N GLY A 290 -34.64 10.15 40.97
CA GLY A 290 -35.15 10.41 39.61
C GLY A 290 -36.35 11.40 39.60
N PRO A 291 -37.11 11.62 38.49
CA PRO A 291 -37.67 10.55 37.63
C PRO A 291 -37.85 10.84 36.11
N SER A 292 -38.15 9.75 35.37
CA SER A 292 -38.90 9.55 34.10
C SER A 292 -39.27 10.69 33.13
N HIS A 293 -38.95 10.51 31.82
CA HIS A 293 -39.96 10.35 30.74
C HIS A 293 -39.35 10.02 29.34
N SER A 294 -39.96 9.02 28.69
CA SER A 294 -40.40 8.94 27.27
C SER A 294 -39.42 9.02 26.08
N GLN A 295 -39.32 7.85 25.41
CA GLN A 295 -39.26 7.56 23.96
C GLN A 295 -39.09 8.71 22.95
N SER A 296 -38.05 8.62 22.10
CA SER A 296 -38.21 8.72 20.64
C SER A 296 -37.02 8.08 19.90
N HIS A 297 -37.32 7.37 18.82
CA HIS A 297 -36.33 6.72 17.96
C HIS A 297 -35.59 7.77 17.12
N HIS A 298 -34.27 7.90 17.32
CA HIS A 298 -33.40 8.62 16.38
C HIS A 298 -32.49 7.65 15.63
N ARG A 299 -32.57 7.71 14.29
CA ARG A 299 -31.64 7.09 13.34
C ARG A 299 -30.25 7.73 13.53
N ASN A 300 -29.24 6.90 13.75
CA ASN A 300 -27.84 7.31 13.81
C ASN A 300 -27.36 7.71 12.41
N LEU A 301 -27.21 9.01 12.18
CA LEU A 301 -26.30 9.56 11.17
C LEU A 301 -24.89 9.55 11.77
N SER A 302 -24.02 8.71 11.25
CA SER A 302 -22.60 8.72 11.62
C SER A 302 -21.89 9.89 10.94
N LEU A 303 -21.87 11.04 11.62
CA LEU A 303 -20.86 12.08 11.42
C LEU A 303 -19.58 11.64 12.11
N ALA A 304 -18.52 11.46 11.33
CA ALA A 304 -17.17 11.26 11.85
C ALA A 304 -16.21 12.20 11.12
N SER A 305 -16.23 13.47 11.51
CA SER A 305 -15.14 14.42 11.28
C SER A 305 -14.70 14.92 12.66
N ALA A 306 -13.68 14.29 13.22
CA ALA A 306 -13.09 14.72 14.49
C ALA A 306 -12.00 15.74 14.17
N THR A 307 -12.32 17.03 14.27
CA THR A 307 -11.36 18.12 14.35
C THR A 307 -10.85 18.22 15.80
N SER A 308 -9.59 17.87 16.05
CA SER A 308 -8.92 18.20 17.31
C SER A 308 -8.07 19.46 17.13
N LEU A 309 -8.51 20.55 17.75
CA LEU A 309 -7.69 21.72 18.06
C LEU A 309 -6.85 21.39 19.31
N MET A 310 -5.53 21.48 19.22
CA MET A 310 -4.63 21.48 20.39
C MET A 310 -3.57 22.57 20.24
N SER A 311 -3.50 23.41 21.26
CA SER A 311 -2.58 24.52 21.49
C SER A 311 -1.15 24.03 21.68
N ILE A 312 -0.16 24.75 21.13
CA ILE A 312 1.27 24.51 21.37
C ILE A 312 1.77 25.68 22.23
N ASP A 313 2.17 25.36 23.46
CA ASP A 313 3.06 26.20 24.25
C ASP A 313 4.50 25.73 24.08
N ASP A 314 5.35 26.72 23.90
CA ASP A 314 6.77 26.70 23.62
C ASP A 314 7.57 26.48 24.90
N ARG A 315 8.60 25.62 24.87
CA ARG A 315 9.75 25.72 25.80
C ARG A 315 10.93 24.86 25.38
N SER A 316 11.93 25.58 24.87
CA SER A 316 13.34 25.21 24.72
C SER A 316 14.00 24.79 26.05
N SER A 317 14.83 23.75 26.01
CA SER A 317 16.10 23.72 26.76
C SER A 317 16.99 22.58 26.25
N GLY A 318 18.18 22.95 25.77
CA GLY A 318 19.19 22.03 25.28
C GLY A 318 19.99 21.35 26.38
N ARG A 319 20.71 20.29 26.01
CA ARG A 319 21.93 19.85 26.70
C ARG A 319 22.78 19.00 25.76
N SER A 320 23.92 19.56 25.40
CA SER A 320 25.08 18.95 24.76
C SER A 320 25.96 18.23 25.78
N HIS A 321 26.42 17.02 25.48
CA HIS A 321 27.67 16.46 26.02
C HIS A 321 28.33 15.48 25.01
N GLN A 322 29.51 15.87 24.53
CA GLN A 322 30.62 15.04 24.01
C GLN A 322 31.32 14.37 25.25
N SER A 323 32.16 13.32 25.24
CA SER A 323 33.00 12.67 24.22
C SER A 323 33.67 11.38 24.80
N SER A 324 33.82 10.35 23.96
CA SER A 324 35.04 9.51 23.71
C SER A 324 35.47 8.38 24.70
N PRO A 325 36.47 7.51 24.37
CA PRO A 325 36.23 6.09 24.03
C PRO A 325 37.07 5.12 24.89
N SER A 326 36.76 3.82 24.87
CA SER A 326 37.70 2.81 25.40
C SER A 326 37.66 1.51 24.61
N SER A 327 38.81 1.19 24.03
CA SER A 327 39.21 -0.07 23.41
C SER A 327 39.36 -1.20 24.42
N GLY A 328 38.84 -2.38 24.11
CA GLY A 328 39.15 -3.63 24.80
C GLY A 328 38.85 -4.83 23.91
N ALA A 329 39.89 -5.50 23.43
CA ALA A 329 39.81 -6.74 22.65
C ALA A 329 39.82 -7.97 23.56
N ARG A 330 38.99 -8.98 23.26
CA ARG A 330 39.30 -10.43 23.23
C ARG A 330 38.05 -11.31 23.02
N ASP A 331 38.22 -12.32 22.15
CA ASP A 331 37.61 -13.67 22.05
C ASP A 331 36.11 -13.86 22.38
N GLY A 332 35.26 -14.56 21.61
CA GLY A 332 35.46 -15.57 20.58
C GLY A 332 34.38 -16.66 20.66
N SER A 333 33.21 -16.41 20.03
CA SER A 333 32.25 -17.39 19.41
C SER A 333 31.39 -18.35 20.29
N PRO A 334 30.27 -18.94 19.77
CA PRO A 334 29.44 -18.60 18.59
C PRO A 334 27.88 -18.71 18.78
N SER A 335 27.15 -18.33 17.71
CA SER A 335 25.87 -18.91 17.27
C SER A 335 24.55 -18.51 17.94
N THR A 336 23.92 -17.45 17.43
CA THR A 336 22.48 -17.46 17.15
C THR A 336 22.27 -17.35 15.64
N THR A 337 22.12 -18.50 14.98
CA THR A 337 21.58 -18.60 13.61
C THR A 337 20.12 -18.15 13.61
N SER A 338 19.89 -16.85 13.47
CA SER A 338 18.61 -16.33 12.99
C SER A 338 18.60 -16.51 11.48
N SER A 339 17.75 -17.42 10.99
CA SER A 339 17.38 -17.45 9.57
C SER A 339 16.73 -16.12 9.24
N TYR A 340 17.30 -15.38 8.28
CA TYR A 340 16.71 -14.16 7.73
C TYR A 340 15.36 -14.52 7.11
N HIS A 341 14.28 -14.36 7.88
CA HIS A 341 12.96 -14.17 7.32
C HIS A 341 12.88 -12.69 6.94
N ASP A 342 12.70 -12.42 5.65
CA ASP A 342 12.26 -11.12 5.13
C ASP A 342 10.83 -10.87 5.64
N THR A 343 10.72 -10.53 6.93
CA THR A 343 9.47 -10.06 7.51
C THR A 343 9.19 -8.72 6.85
N SER A 344 8.09 -8.69 6.11
CA SER A 344 7.62 -7.66 5.18
C SER A 344 7.29 -6.30 5.83
N ARG A 345 7.91 -5.97 6.97
CA ARG A 345 7.61 -4.82 7.82
C ARG A 345 8.66 -3.70 7.76
N ASN A 346 9.84 -3.96 7.20
CA ASN A 346 10.87 -2.94 6.91
C ASN A 346 11.03 -2.78 5.39
N LEU A 347 9.99 -2.24 4.74
CA LEU A 347 10.00 -1.98 3.30
C LEU A 347 10.68 -0.63 3.04
N GLU A 348 11.99 -0.65 2.79
CA GLU A 348 12.70 0.49 2.19
C GLU A 348 12.20 0.66 0.74
N CYS A 349 11.25 1.58 0.56
CA CYS A 349 10.65 1.86 -0.74
C CYS A 349 11.39 3.03 -1.41
N GLN A 350 12.36 2.71 -2.24
CA GLN A 350 13.09 3.66 -3.05
C GLN A 350 13.40 3.11 -4.44
N PRO A 351 13.47 3.96 -5.48
CA PRO A 351 13.11 5.38 -5.45
C PRO A 351 11.58 5.62 -5.45
N VAL A 352 11.15 6.81 -5.06
CA VAL A 352 9.77 7.30 -5.16
C VAL A 352 9.66 8.21 -6.38
N GLU A 353 8.98 7.75 -7.41
CA GLU A 353 8.82 8.46 -8.67
C GLU A 353 7.54 9.29 -8.65
N ILE A 354 7.64 10.59 -8.97
CA ILE A 354 6.50 11.50 -8.97
C ILE A 354 6.35 12.26 -10.28
N MET A 355 5.11 12.53 -10.69
CA MET A 355 4.79 13.47 -11.77
C MET A 355 3.72 14.45 -11.29
N ARG A 356 3.98 15.75 -11.48
CA ARG A 356 3.08 16.86 -11.15
C ARG A 356 2.23 17.20 -12.36
N ILE A 357 0.91 17.28 -12.16
CA ILE A 357 -0.07 17.71 -13.15
C ILE A 357 -0.83 18.92 -12.59
N PRO A 358 -0.63 20.12 -13.15
CA PRO A 358 -1.34 21.32 -12.70
C PRO A 358 -2.86 21.25 -12.88
N TRP A 359 -3.62 21.88 -11.98
CA TRP A 359 -5.08 21.95 -12.00
C TRP A 359 -5.61 22.70 -13.21
N GLU A 360 -4.90 23.75 -13.64
CA GLU A 360 -5.25 24.60 -14.77
C GLU A 360 -5.07 23.91 -16.14
N ASN A 361 -4.41 22.75 -16.19
CA ASN A 361 -4.22 22.03 -17.44
C ASN A 361 -5.55 21.58 -18.04
N HIS A 362 -5.77 21.98 -19.29
CA HIS A 362 -6.90 21.58 -20.12
C HIS A 362 -6.49 21.52 -21.60
N GLY A 363 -7.33 20.87 -22.41
CA GLY A 363 -7.13 20.67 -23.84
C GLY A 363 -6.34 19.40 -24.20
N PRO A 364 -6.53 18.88 -25.43
CA PRO A 364 -6.05 17.56 -25.84
C PRO A 364 -4.51 17.43 -25.94
N GLY A 365 -3.79 18.56 -25.95
CA GLY A 365 -2.32 18.59 -26.02
C GLY A 365 -1.63 18.63 -24.65
N LYS A 366 -2.37 18.50 -23.55
CA LYS A 366 -1.81 18.52 -22.19
C LYS A 366 -2.31 17.32 -21.38
N LEU A 367 -1.45 16.83 -20.49
CA LEU A 367 -1.88 15.91 -19.44
C LEU A 367 -2.68 16.69 -18.41
N THR A 368 -3.97 16.38 -18.25
CA THR A 368 -4.90 17.05 -17.32
C THR A 368 -5.11 16.21 -16.06
N ILE A 369 -5.70 16.80 -15.01
CA ILE A 369 -6.04 16.10 -13.76
C ILE A 369 -6.88 14.84 -14.02
N LYS A 370 -8.00 15.00 -14.76
CA LYS A 370 -8.90 13.89 -15.10
C LYS A 370 -8.18 12.81 -15.91
N LEU A 371 -7.34 13.20 -16.86
CA LEU A 371 -6.60 12.26 -17.70
C LEU A 371 -5.52 11.52 -16.90
N ALA A 372 -4.81 12.19 -16.00
CA ALA A 372 -3.82 11.58 -15.11
C ALA A 372 -4.46 10.62 -14.11
N LEU A 373 -5.58 11.02 -13.49
CA LEU A 373 -6.35 10.16 -12.59
C LEU A 373 -6.91 8.95 -13.33
N TRP A 374 -7.48 9.13 -14.52
CA TRP A 374 -7.90 8.02 -15.35
C TRP A 374 -6.74 7.06 -15.63
N TRP A 375 -5.59 7.58 -16.07
CA TRP A 375 -4.45 6.75 -16.45
C TRP A 375 -3.82 5.99 -15.27
N ILE A 376 -3.60 6.63 -14.12
CA ILE A 376 -3.03 5.93 -12.95
C ILE A 376 -3.95 4.80 -12.46
N HIS A 377 -5.27 4.97 -12.58
CA HIS A 377 -6.23 3.92 -12.27
C HIS A 377 -6.21 2.81 -13.33
N MET A 378 -6.08 3.13 -14.63
CA MET A 378 -5.88 2.11 -15.67
C MET A 378 -4.63 1.26 -15.40
N LEU A 379 -3.50 1.89 -15.02
CA LEU A 379 -2.28 1.18 -14.63
C LEU A 379 -2.50 0.28 -13.40
N ALA A 380 -3.24 0.76 -12.40
CA ALA A 380 -3.56 -0.01 -11.20
C ALA A 380 -4.57 -1.14 -11.45
N GLY A 381 -5.41 -1.02 -12.48
CA GLY A 381 -6.42 -2.00 -12.89
C GLY A 381 -5.89 -3.07 -13.85
N ALA A 382 -4.81 -2.81 -14.59
CA ALA A 382 -4.29 -3.69 -15.64
C ALA A 382 -3.87 -5.11 -15.17
N GLY A 383 -3.70 -5.31 -13.85
CA GLY A 383 -3.36 -6.62 -13.27
C GLY A 383 -1.86 -6.97 -13.32
N ASN A 384 -1.11 -6.36 -14.24
CA ASN A 384 0.33 -6.58 -14.42
C ASN A 384 1.16 -5.55 -13.66
N ASP A 385 2.24 -6.01 -13.01
CA ASP A 385 3.23 -5.17 -12.34
C ASP A 385 2.63 -4.09 -11.40
N ILE A 386 1.47 -4.38 -10.78
CA ILE A 386 0.73 -3.47 -9.91
C ILE A 386 1.22 -3.47 -8.45
N HIS A 387 2.05 -4.44 -8.08
CA HIS A 387 2.58 -4.57 -6.71
C HIS A 387 3.95 -3.90 -6.58
N ILE A 388 4.29 -3.52 -5.35
CA ILE A 388 5.61 -2.94 -5.03
C ILE A 388 6.71 -4.00 -5.24
N GLY A 389 7.63 -3.74 -6.15
CA GLY A 389 8.74 -4.57 -6.60
C GLY A 389 9.98 -3.70 -6.87
N HIS A 390 11.08 -4.32 -7.28
CA HIS A 390 12.38 -3.63 -7.40
C HIS A 390 12.58 -2.88 -8.71
N GLU A 391 12.08 -3.46 -9.80
CA GLU A 391 12.23 -2.93 -11.15
C GLU A 391 10.98 -3.21 -11.94
N TYR A 392 10.77 -2.35 -12.92
CA TYR A 392 9.57 -2.35 -13.72
C TYR A 392 9.91 -2.08 -15.15
N PRO A 393 9.23 -2.74 -16.09
CA PRO A 393 9.44 -2.47 -17.49
C PRO A 393 8.94 -1.06 -17.84
N PRO A 394 9.42 -0.48 -18.94
CA PRO A 394 8.90 0.79 -19.43
C PRO A 394 7.38 0.75 -19.60
N LEU A 395 6.67 1.87 -19.38
CA LEU A 395 5.20 1.87 -19.46
C LEU A 395 4.68 1.43 -20.84
N HIS A 396 5.36 1.84 -21.91
CA HIS A 396 5.06 1.39 -23.26
C HIS A 396 6.01 0.25 -23.67
N SER A 397 5.70 -0.95 -23.18
CA SER A 397 6.49 -2.15 -23.46
C SER A 397 5.64 -3.41 -23.57
N TRP A 398 6.24 -4.44 -24.16
CA TRP A 398 5.60 -5.70 -24.49
C TRP A 398 6.43 -6.87 -23.96
N ARG A 399 5.75 -7.85 -23.39
CA ARG A 399 6.33 -9.14 -22.96
C ARG A 399 5.87 -10.23 -23.92
N ALA A 400 6.80 -11.08 -24.37
CA ALA A 400 6.43 -12.28 -25.11
C ALA A 400 5.64 -13.24 -24.20
N VAL A 401 4.50 -13.71 -24.68
CA VAL A 401 3.64 -14.70 -24.00
C VAL A 401 3.26 -15.81 -24.97
N ASP A 402 2.76 -16.93 -24.47
CA ASP A 402 2.28 -18.00 -25.34
C ASP A 402 1.16 -17.48 -26.25
N GLY A 403 1.38 -17.55 -27.57
CA GLY A 403 0.43 -17.07 -28.57
C GLY A 403 0.54 -15.59 -28.93
N GLY A 404 1.52 -14.83 -28.43
CA GLY A 404 1.72 -13.45 -28.87
C GLY A 404 2.57 -12.55 -27.96
N TYR A 405 2.15 -11.30 -27.84
CA TYR A 405 2.81 -10.27 -27.05
C TYR A 405 1.78 -9.57 -26.16
N GLN A 406 2.05 -9.51 -24.86
CA GLN A 406 1.22 -8.81 -23.90
C GLN A 406 1.81 -7.44 -23.58
N HIS A 407 1.03 -6.38 -23.71
CA HIS A 407 1.44 -5.04 -23.33
C HIS A 407 1.42 -4.88 -21.79
N THR A 408 2.48 -4.32 -21.23
CA THR A 408 2.70 -4.30 -19.77
C THR A 408 1.73 -3.38 -19.03
N SER A 409 1.42 -2.21 -19.60
CA SER A 409 0.51 -1.22 -18.96
C SER A 409 -0.96 -1.44 -19.26
N THR A 410 -1.32 -2.00 -20.41
CA THR A 410 -2.74 -2.16 -20.82
C THR A 410 -3.25 -3.56 -20.55
N GLY A 411 -2.38 -4.57 -20.47
CA GLY A 411 -2.75 -5.97 -20.36
C GLY A 411 -3.16 -6.62 -21.69
N GLU A 412 -3.30 -5.84 -22.76
CA GLU A 412 -3.72 -6.28 -24.10
C GLU A 412 -2.76 -7.32 -24.68
N ILE A 413 -3.29 -8.35 -25.33
CA ILE A 413 -2.52 -9.40 -25.99
C ILE A 413 -2.73 -9.29 -27.51
N ILE A 414 -1.64 -9.19 -28.26
CA ILE A 414 -1.65 -9.23 -29.73
C ILE A 414 -0.89 -10.45 -30.25
N GLY A 415 -1.42 -11.11 -31.28
CA GLY A 415 -0.78 -12.30 -31.86
C GLY A 415 0.42 -12.00 -32.76
N THR A 416 0.60 -10.75 -33.18
CA THR A 416 1.69 -10.32 -34.07
C THR A 416 2.71 -9.49 -33.32
N LYS A 417 3.94 -9.41 -33.85
CA LYS A 417 5.00 -8.62 -33.23
C LYS A 417 4.61 -7.13 -33.20
N PRO A 418 4.66 -6.46 -32.04
CA PRO A 418 4.36 -5.04 -31.92
C PRO A 418 5.26 -4.21 -32.83
N THR A 419 4.69 -3.18 -33.44
CA THR A 419 5.41 -2.21 -34.31
C THR A 419 5.95 -1.01 -33.53
N SER A 420 5.54 -0.84 -32.27
CA SER A 420 5.96 0.24 -31.37
C SER A 420 6.09 -0.28 -29.94
N GLY A 421 6.79 0.49 -29.10
CA GLY A 421 7.09 0.12 -27.72
C GLY A 421 8.26 -0.85 -27.58
N ASN A 422 8.79 -0.95 -26.37
CA ASN A 422 9.95 -1.79 -26.08
C ASN A 422 9.53 -3.26 -25.97
N ILE A 423 10.08 -4.13 -26.80
CA ILE A 423 9.89 -5.58 -26.65
C ILE A 423 10.92 -6.07 -25.65
N LEU A 424 10.46 -6.64 -24.53
CA LEU A 424 11.31 -7.15 -23.48
C LEU A 424 11.84 -8.54 -23.86
N ASP A 425 13.14 -8.74 -23.76
CA ASP A 425 13.74 -10.06 -23.93
C ASP A 425 13.39 -10.94 -22.72
N ASN A 426 13.01 -12.20 -22.96
CA ASN A 426 12.66 -13.20 -21.93
C ASN A 426 13.84 -13.58 -21.00
N HIS A 427 15.00 -12.91 -21.08
CA HIS A 427 16.23 -13.26 -20.37
C HIS A 427 16.49 -12.48 -19.07
N SER A 428 15.54 -11.70 -18.56
CA SER A 428 15.65 -11.19 -17.19
C SER A 428 15.19 -12.28 -16.21
N PRO A 429 15.99 -12.65 -15.19
CA PRO A 429 15.65 -13.73 -14.26
C PRO A 429 14.38 -13.34 -13.49
N GLN A 430 13.24 -13.89 -13.92
CA GLN A 430 12.05 -13.85 -13.11
C GLN A 430 12.31 -14.60 -11.80
N ARG A 431 11.87 -13.94 -10.73
CA ARG A 431 11.83 -14.41 -9.35
C ARG A 431 11.21 -15.82 -9.26
N PRO A 432 11.64 -16.66 -8.30
CA PRO A 432 10.95 -17.90 -7.98
C PRO A 432 9.47 -17.63 -7.70
N THR A 433 8.59 -18.40 -8.34
CA THR A 433 7.16 -18.45 -8.05
C THR A 433 6.94 -18.62 -6.54
N THR A 434 6.30 -17.64 -5.92
CA THR A 434 5.83 -17.78 -4.53
C THR A 434 4.70 -18.82 -4.53
N PRO A 435 4.76 -19.89 -3.71
CA PRO A 435 3.73 -20.92 -3.74
C PRO A 435 2.36 -20.36 -3.41
N GLN A 436 1.40 -20.64 -4.28
CA GLN A 436 -0.02 -20.47 -4.03
C GLN A 436 -0.38 -21.41 -2.87
N ASN A 437 -0.86 -20.87 -1.75
CA ASN A 437 -1.36 -21.64 -0.62
C ASN A 437 -2.63 -22.40 -1.06
N GLN A 438 -2.47 -23.58 -1.65
CA GLN A 438 -3.58 -24.50 -1.87
C GLN A 438 -3.86 -25.21 -0.55
N GLY A 439 -4.86 -24.71 0.18
CA GLY A 439 -5.55 -25.49 1.20
C GLY A 439 -6.34 -26.59 0.50
N GLY A 440 -5.81 -27.81 0.55
CA GLY A 440 -6.42 -28.99 -0.05
C GLY A 440 -5.96 -30.26 0.65
N SER A 441 -6.89 -30.82 1.42
CA SER A 441 -6.90 -32.09 2.14
C SER A 441 -5.94 -33.20 1.65
N ILE A 442 -5.13 -33.64 2.61
CA ILE A 442 -4.53 -34.97 2.75
C ILE A 442 -5.42 -36.11 2.22
N SER A 443 -4.90 -36.88 1.26
CA SER A 443 -5.13 -38.32 1.21
C SER A 443 -4.01 -39.07 0.47
N SER A 444 -3.32 -39.92 1.24
CA SER A 444 -2.72 -41.21 0.87
C SER A 444 -1.66 -41.28 -0.23
N LEU A 445 -0.41 -41.34 0.24
CA LEU A 445 0.76 -41.93 -0.41
C LEU A 445 0.58 -43.45 -0.55
N SER A 446 0.94 -43.98 -1.72
CA SER A 446 1.41 -45.37 -1.88
C SER A 446 2.42 -45.40 -3.03
N SER A 447 3.71 -45.54 -2.69
CA SER A 447 4.74 -46.04 -3.62
C SER A 447 5.04 -47.49 -3.25
N PRO A 448 5.60 -48.28 -4.18
CA PRO A 448 7.01 -48.62 -3.97
C PRO A 448 7.87 -48.70 -5.24
N LEU A 449 9.10 -48.18 -5.08
CA LEU A 449 10.42 -48.74 -5.45
C LEU A 449 10.52 -49.85 -6.52
N SER A 450 11.40 -49.66 -7.52
CA SER A 450 12.76 -50.28 -7.54
C SER A 450 13.52 -50.11 -8.88
N SER A 451 14.74 -49.58 -8.77
CA SER A 451 16.03 -50.09 -9.31
C SER A 451 16.30 -50.28 -10.83
N ALA A 452 17.40 -49.64 -11.28
CA ALA A 452 18.14 -49.68 -12.56
C ALA A 452 18.94 -51.00 -12.79
N PRO A 453 20.01 -51.11 -13.65
CA PRO A 453 20.48 -50.40 -14.87
C PRO A 453 20.94 -51.37 -16.02
N SER A 454 21.63 -50.82 -17.06
CA SER A 454 22.68 -51.42 -17.96
C SER A 454 22.24 -51.64 -19.43
N GLN A 455 22.67 -50.80 -20.38
CA GLN A 455 23.96 -50.75 -21.12
C GLN A 455 23.99 -51.54 -22.45
N LEU A 456 24.53 -50.86 -23.46
CA LEU A 456 25.31 -51.32 -24.63
C LEU A 456 24.58 -51.92 -25.85
N GLY A 457 24.83 -51.32 -27.01
CA GLY A 457 24.60 -51.95 -28.32
C GLY A 457 24.50 -51.02 -29.53
N SER A 458 25.61 -50.36 -29.86
CA SER A 458 26.07 -49.91 -31.20
C SER A 458 25.21 -50.16 -32.47
N SER A 459 24.88 -49.05 -33.19
CA SER A 459 25.16 -48.66 -34.61
C SER A 459 25.55 -49.69 -35.69
N PRO A 460 25.57 -49.38 -37.03
CA PRO A 460 24.96 -48.28 -37.82
C PRO A 460 24.43 -48.70 -39.24
N SER A 461 24.06 -47.69 -40.08
CA SER A 461 24.12 -47.67 -41.57
C SER A 461 22.94 -48.33 -42.32
N ARG A 462 22.46 -47.91 -43.49
CA ARG A 462 22.80 -46.84 -44.45
C ARG A 462 21.68 -46.80 -45.52
N ASP A 463 21.31 -45.60 -45.96
CA ASP A 463 21.23 -45.14 -47.36
C ASP A 463 20.27 -45.76 -48.41
N ILE A 464 19.57 -44.81 -49.07
CA ILE A 464 19.38 -44.61 -50.52
C ILE A 464 18.25 -45.37 -51.27
N ALA A 465 17.33 -44.54 -51.78
CA ALA A 465 16.63 -44.51 -53.07
C ALA A 465 16.16 -45.81 -53.77
N SER A 466 14.85 -45.86 -54.06
CA SER A 466 14.25 -45.70 -55.39
C SER A 466 12.74 -45.54 -55.27
#